data_AF-I2H012-F1
#
_entry.id   AF-I2H012-F1
#
_cell.length_a   1.000
_cell.length_b   1.000
_cell.length_c   1.000
_cell.angle_alpha   90.00
_cell.angle_beta   90.00
_cell.angle_gamma   90.00
#
_symmetry.space_group_name_H-M   'P 1'
#
loop_
_entity.id
_entity.type
_entity.pdbx_description
1 polymer ?
#
loop_
_entity_poly.entity_id
_entity_poly.type
_entity_poly.pdbx_seq_one_letter_code
_entity_poly.pdbx_strand_id
1 'polypeptide(L)'
;MSVKPIDTYIQDSVRLFQVSPSTSTITITYKTKKDKLNKKEKETDEQIKSTKTQPVNSVSFVTTNNQTSTHYSFETRKTKDVSRLLSALGPRGVTINLTKLEKKIKF
;
A
#
# COMPACT_ATOMS: atom_id res chain seq x y z
N MET A 1 -0.26 -2.19 -14.41
CA MET A 1 -1.26 -3.25 -14.19
C MET A 1 -1.52 -3.43 -12.70
N SER A 2 -2.79 -3.64 -12.30
CA SER A 2 -3.16 -3.95 -10.91
C SER A 2 -3.02 -5.46 -10.69
N VAL A 3 -2.12 -5.85 -9.80
CA VAL A 3 -1.76 -7.26 -9.58
C VAL A 3 -2.50 -7.78 -8.35
N LYS A 4 -3.32 -8.82 -8.52
CA LYS A 4 -4.17 -9.36 -7.43
C LYS A 4 -3.39 -10.16 -6.38
N PRO A 5 -2.40 -11.01 -6.74
CA PRO A 5 -1.57 -11.71 -5.76
C PRO A 5 -0.42 -10.82 -5.26
N ILE A 6 -0.26 -10.76 -3.93
CA ILE A 6 0.83 -10.01 -3.27
C ILE A 6 2.21 -10.50 -3.69
N ASP A 7 2.39 -11.82 -3.85
CA ASP A 7 3.68 -12.43 -4.14
C ASP A 7 4.16 -12.07 -5.56
N THR A 8 3.25 -12.01 -6.52
CA THR A 8 3.54 -11.54 -7.89
C THR A 8 3.96 -10.08 -7.88
N TYR A 9 3.26 -9.22 -7.14
CA TYR A 9 3.67 -7.81 -6.99
C TYR A 9 5.08 -7.69 -6.41
N ILE A 10 5.40 -8.47 -5.36
CA ILE A 10 6.74 -8.47 -4.76
C ILE A 10 7.80 -8.88 -5.77
N GLN A 11 7.60 -9.99 -6.49
CA GLN A 11 8.55 -10.50 -7.46
C GLN A 11 8.81 -9.50 -8.59
N ASP A 12 7.74 -8.94 -9.16
CA ASP A 12 7.83 -7.97 -10.26
C ASP A 12 8.53 -6.68 -9.82
N SER A 13 8.16 -6.16 -8.65
CA SER A 13 8.79 -4.96 -8.10
C SER A 13 10.27 -5.20 -7.80
N VAL A 14 10.64 -6.30 -7.15
CA VAL A 14 12.05 -6.64 -6.86
C VAL A 14 12.85 -6.77 -8.15
N ARG A 15 12.30 -7.45 -9.16
CA ARG A 15 12.95 -7.57 -10.47
C ARG A 15 13.18 -6.20 -11.11
N LEU A 16 12.20 -5.31 -11.03
CA LEU A 16 12.33 -3.94 -11.56
C LEU A 16 13.46 -3.17 -10.86
N PHE A 17 13.58 -3.29 -9.53
CA PHE A 17 14.67 -2.69 -8.77
C PHE A 17 16.04 -3.28 -9.08
N GLN A 18 16.11 -4.58 -9.38
CA GLN A 18 17.36 -5.22 -9.79
C GLN A 18 17.83 -4.71 -11.16
N VAL A 19 16.92 -4.49 -12.10
CA VAL A 19 17.24 -4.05 -13.46
C VAL A 19 17.53 -2.55 -13.51
N SER A 20 16.81 -1.74 -12.73
CA SER A 20 16.93 -0.27 -12.81
C SER A 20 16.64 0.40 -11.46
N PRO A 21 17.61 0.38 -10.52
CA PRO A 21 17.39 0.90 -9.18
C PRO A 21 17.22 2.44 -9.15
N SER A 22 17.93 3.17 -10.01
CA SER A 22 17.94 4.64 -10.01
C SER A 22 16.71 5.28 -10.64
N THR A 23 16.02 4.55 -11.52
CA THR A 23 14.86 5.07 -12.27
C THR A 23 13.54 4.45 -11.83
N SER A 24 13.60 3.51 -10.89
CA SER A 24 12.44 2.89 -10.26
C SER A 24 12.11 3.58 -8.93
N THR A 25 10.85 3.90 -8.73
CA THR A 25 10.33 4.55 -7.52
C THR A 25 9.21 3.69 -6.93
N ILE A 26 9.26 3.47 -5.61
CA ILE A 26 8.10 2.95 -4.85
C ILE A 26 7.41 4.11 -4.17
N THR A 27 6.11 4.23 -4.43
CA THR A 27 5.21 5.16 -3.75
C THR A 27 4.30 4.37 -2.83
N ILE A 28 4.27 4.76 -1.55
CA ILE A 28 3.39 4.17 -0.53
C ILE A 28 2.40 5.25 -0.10
N THR A 29 1.12 5.01 -0.32
CA THR A 29 0.05 5.96 0.03
C THR A 29 -0.84 5.34 1.09
N TYR A 30 -0.87 5.95 2.27
CA TYR A 30 -1.80 5.61 3.35
C TYR A 30 -3.06 6.45 3.22
N LYS A 31 -4.21 5.81 2.98
CA LYS A 31 -5.51 6.48 2.83
C LYS A 31 -6.26 6.39 4.16
N THR A 32 -6.66 7.53 4.72
CA THR A 32 -7.43 7.58 5.97
C THR A 32 -8.88 8.03 5.76
N LYS A 33 -9.73 7.86 6.78
CA LYS A 33 -11.13 8.36 6.79
C LYS A 33 -11.23 9.84 6.44
N LYS A 34 -10.28 10.66 6.88
CA LYS A 34 -10.31 12.12 6.71
C LYS A 34 -10.11 12.51 5.25
N ASP A 35 -9.29 11.77 4.50
CA ASP A 35 -9.03 12.03 3.08
C ASP A 35 -10.26 11.76 2.19
N LYS A 36 -11.13 10.82 2.60
CA LYS A 36 -12.39 10.54 1.89
C LYS A 36 -13.47 11.59 2.14
N LEU A 37 -13.36 12.41 3.19
CA LEU A 37 -14.27 13.52 3.42
C LEU A 37 -14.01 14.64 2.38
N ASN A 38 -12.73 14.94 2.11
CA ASN A 38 -12.34 15.96 1.13
C ASN A 38 -12.51 15.52 -0.34
N LYS A 39 -12.53 14.21 -0.63
CA LYS A 39 -12.73 13.69 -2.00
C LYS A 39 -14.20 13.48 -2.38
N LYS A 40 -15.09 13.32 -1.39
CA LYS A 40 -16.54 13.13 -1.62
C LYS A 40 -17.27 14.39 -2.11
N GLU A 41 -16.68 15.57 -2.01
CA GLU A 41 -17.29 16.80 -2.54
C GLU A 41 -17.16 16.94 -4.08
N LYS A 42 -16.47 16.01 -4.77
CA LYS A 42 -16.28 16.08 -6.23
C LYS A 42 -16.88 14.94 -7.05
N GLU A 43 -17.46 13.90 -6.42
CA GLU A 43 -17.99 12.72 -7.11
C GLU A 43 -19.27 12.22 -6.41
N THR A 44 -20.40 12.86 -6.70
CA THR A 44 -21.76 12.28 -6.64
C THR A 44 -22.07 11.76 -8.05
N ASP A 45 -22.74 10.64 -8.34
CA ASP A 45 -23.77 9.85 -7.68
C ASP A 45 -23.71 8.39 -8.21
N GLU A 46 -24.52 7.50 -7.62
CA GLU A 46 -24.78 6.07 -7.97
C GLU A 46 -23.98 5.02 -7.16
N GLN A 47 -24.52 4.54 -6.03
CA GLN A 47 -25.34 3.31 -5.89
C GLN A 47 -24.49 2.01 -5.97
N ILE A 48 -24.48 1.01 -5.09
CA ILE A 48 -25.31 0.56 -3.96
C ILE A 48 -24.49 -0.44 -3.09
N LYS A 49 -24.70 -0.33 -1.77
CA LYS A 49 -24.72 -1.36 -0.69
C LYS A 49 -23.90 -2.67 -0.83
N SER A 50 -22.93 -2.86 0.08
CA SER A 50 -22.73 -4.14 0.78
C SER A 50 -22.07 -3.94 2.16
N THR A 51 -22.90 -4.16 3.17
CA THR A 51 -22.69 -4.68 4.53
C THR A 51 -21.27 -4.79 5.16
N LYS A 52 -21.22 -4.34 6.43
CA LYS A 52 -20.15 -4.38 7.45
C LYS A 52 -19.20 -3.19 7.43
N THR A 53 -19.23 -2.41 8.52
CA THR A 53 -18.39 -1.24 8.81
C THR A 53 -16.91 -1.65 8.90
N GLN A 54 -16.24 -1.74 7.75
CA GLN A 54 -14.82 -2.05 7.65
C GLN A 54 -13.98 -0.83 8.08
N PRO A 55 -12.81 -1.01 8.73
CA PRO A 55 -11.90 0.08 8.99
C PRO A 55 -11.50 0.72 7.64
N VAL A 56 -11.73 2.02 7.53
CA VAL A 56 -11.67 2.81 6.29
C VAL A 56 -10.24 3.19 5.92
N ASN A 57 -9.26 2.53 6.54
CA ASN A 57 -7.85 2.76 6.32
C ASN A 57 -7.37 1.73 5.28
N SER A 58 -6.80 2.20 4.18
CA SER A 58 -6.17 1.33 3.18
C SER A 58 -4.78 1.84 2.81
N VAL A 59 -3.92 0.94 2.37
CA VAL A 59 -2.55 1.27 1.94
C VAL A 59 -2.41 0.85 0.49
N SER A 60 -2.00 1.80 -0.35
CA SER A 60 -1.71 1.58 -1.76
C SER A 60 -0.19 1.60 -1.96
N PHE A 61 0.33 0.58 -2.61
CA PHE A 61 1.71 0.46 -3.04
C PHE A 61 1.75 0.56 -4.55
N VAL A 62 2.62 1.43 -5.06
CA VAL A 62 2.81 1.64 -6.49
C VAL A 62 4.30 1.58 -6.77
N THR A 63 4.71 0.77 -7.72
CA THR A 63 6.07 0.73 -8.23
C THR A 63 6.06 1.20 -9.67
N THR A 64 6.79 2.27 -9.95
CA THR A 64 6.89 2.88 -11.28
C THR A 64 8.33 2.91 -11.74
N ASN A 65 8.54 2.66 -13.02
CA ASN A 65 9.79 3.00 -13.70
C ASN A 65 9.44 3.90 -14.89
N ASN A 66 10.02 5.10 -14.89
CA ASN A 66 9.69 6.12 -15.89
C ASN A 66 10.28 5.80 -17.28
N GLN A 67 11.41 5.09 -17.34
CA GLN A 67 12.09 4.78 -18.59
C GLN A 67 11.42 3.66 -19.38
N THR A 68 10.91 2.64 -18.68
CA THR A 68 10.25 1.49 -19.30
C THR A 68 8.72 1.58 -19.25
N SER A 69 8.17 2.73 -18.80
CA SER A 69 6.73 2.96 -18.59
C SER A 69 6.04 1.81 -17.83
N THR A 70 6.79 1.15 -16.95
CA THR A 70 6.32 -0.03 -16.22
C THR A 70 5.72 0.42 -14.90
N HIS A 71 4.48 0.00 -14.63
CA HIS A 71 3.75 0.38 -13.43
C HIS A 71 3.03 -0.82 -12.81
N TYR A 72 3.35 -1.14 -11.57
CA TYR A 72 2.67 -2.14 -10.76
C TYR A 72 1.94 -1.47 -9.60
N SER A 73 0.68 -1.84 -9.36
CA SER A 73 -0.07 -1.37 -8.20
C SER A 73 -0.69 -2.49 -7.40
N PHE A 74 -0.69 -2.31 -6.08
CA PHE A 74 -1.29 -3.20 -5.11
C PHE A 74 -1.94 -2.40 -3.97
N GLU A 75 -3.22 -2.61 -3.69
CA GLU A 75 -3.92 -1.99 -2.56
C GLU A 75 -4.34 -3.06 -1.55
N THR A 76 -4.05 -2.84 -0.28
CA THR A 76 -4.45 -3.75 0.80
C THR A 76 -5.02 -3.00 2.00
N ARG A 77 -5.83 -3.72 2.76
CA ARG A 77 -6.34 -3.31 4.09
C ARG A 77 -5.79 -4.21 5.20
N LYS A 78 -5.03 -5.25 4.84
CA LYS A 78 -4.50 -6.23 5.78
C LYS A 78 -3.12 -5.78 6.24
N THR A 79 -2.97 -5.62 7.55
CA THR A 79 -1.69 -5.24 8.18
C THR A 79 -0.57 -6.25 7.90
N LYS A 80 -0.90 -7.55 7.80
CA LYS A 80 0.04 -8.62 7.45
C LYS A 80 0.65 -8.42 6.07
N ASP A 81 -0.16 -8.00 5.10
CA ASP A 81 0.29 -7.76 3.73
C ASP A 81 1.21 -6.54 3.67
N VAL A 82 0.85 -5.46 4.39
CA VAL A 82 1.70 -4.27 4.54
C VAL A 82 3.06 -4.62 5.13
N SER A 83 3.08 -5.42 6.20
CA SER A 83 4.33 -5.86 6.82
C SER A 83 5.18 -6.70 5.87
N ARG A 84 4.57 -7.63 5.13
CA ARG A 84 5.27 -8.44 4.11
C ARG A 84 5.88 -7.57 3.01
N LEU A 85 5.13 -6.60 2.51
CA LEU A 85 5.60 -5.68 1.46
C LEU A 85 6.74 -4.80 1.93
N LEU A 86 6.63 -4.22 3.13
CA LEU A 86 7.71 -3.42 3.71
C LEU A 86 8.95 -4.27 4.03
N SER A 87 8.77 -5.54 4.40
CA SER A 87 9.90 -6.44 4.64
C SER A 87 10.61 -6.83 3.34
N ALA A 88 9.87 -7.00 2.25
CA ALA A 88 10.40 -7.41 0.96
C ALA A 88 10.97 -6.25 0.13
N LEU A 89 10.32 -5.08 0.17
CA LEU A 89 10.62 -3.92 -0.67
C LEU A 89 11.25 -2.75 0.11
N GLY A 90 11.20 -2.79 1.44
CA GLY A 90 11.82 -1.77 2.28
C GLY A 90 13.34 -1.92 2.35
N PRO A 91 14.04 -0.87 2.83
CA PRO A 91 15.47 -0.96 3.14
C PRO A 91 15.71 -2.11 4.13
N ARG A 92 16.83 -2.82 3.95
CA ARG A 92 17.22 -4.06 4.67
C ARG A 92 16.61 -4.17 6.08
N GLY A 93 15.59 -5.01 6.22
CA GLY A 93 15.11 -5.50 7.52
C GLY A 93 14.12 -4.59 8.25
N VAL A 94 12.99 -4.22 7.63
CA VAL A 94 11.86 -3.60 8.34
C VAL A 94 11.17 -4.64 9.23
N THR A 95 11.77 -4.98 10.38
CA THR A 95 11.14 -5.80 11.42
C THR A 95 10.23 -4.90 12.26
N ILE A 96 8.92 -4.92 11.97
CA ILE A 96 7.93 -4.19 12.76
C ILE A 96 7.72 -4.96 14.08
N ASN A 97 8.50 -4.62 15.11
CA ASN A 97 8.30 -5.15 16.47
C ASN A 97 7.05 -4.52 17.10
N LEU A 98 5.89 -5.14 16.84
CA LEU A 98 4.57 -4.73 17.34
C LEU A 98 4.49 -4.67 18.88
N THR A 99 5.31 -5.45 19.58
CA THR A 99 5.35 -5.52 21.05
C THR A 99 5.81 -4.23 21.74
N LYS A 100 6.50 -3.32 21.03
CA LYS A 100 6.98 -2.05 21.62
C LYS A 100 6.00 -0.88 21.44
N LEU A 101 4.99 -1.02 20.58
CA LEU A 101 4.04 0.05 20.24
C LEU A 101 2.76 0.06 21.10
N GLU A 102 2.51 -0.98 21.89
CA GLU A 102 1.28 -1.09 22.72
C GLU A 102 1.38 -0.51 24.14
N LYS A 103 2.47 0.19 24.51
CA LYS A 103 2.58 0.79 25.86
C LYS A 103 2.56 2.32 25.83
N LYS A 104 1.46 2.83 26.41
CA LYS A 104 1.05 4.21 26.76
C LYS A 104 0.16 4.85 25.68
N ILE A 105 -1.10 5.17 25.99
CA ILE A 105 -1.51 6.00 27.13
C ILE A 105 -2.65 5.34 27.94
N LYS A 106 -2.44 5.23 29.26
CA LYS A 106 -3.48 5.03 30.27
C LYS A 106 -3.76 6.39 30.92
N PHE A 107 -5.03 6.54 31.31
CA PHE A 107 -5.70 7.64 32.01
C PHE A 107 -6.21 8.76 31.12
#